data_AF-A0A067CRY7-F1
#
_entry.id   AF-A0A067CRY7-F1
#
_cell.length_a   1.000
_cell.length_b   1.000
_cell.length_c   1.000
_cell.angle_alpha   90.00
_cell.angle_beta   90.00
_cell.angle_gamma   90.00
#
_symmetry.space_group_name_H-M   'P 1'
#
loop_
_entity.id
_entity.type
_entity.pdbx_description
1 polymer ?
#
loop_
_entity_poly.entity_id
_entity_poly.type
_entity_poly.pdbx_seq_one_letter_code
_entity_poly.pdbx_strand_id
1 'polypeptide(L)'
;MAPTKTTKTKPHGRTRLASDAAPPKPSLISTESLATAIARCKDEVAEIAAECRANNRVFRDIEFDIAGNEYDCLSSLTDLWDSTTPGGALRVRQIFKDPIFCDDGFDAGDIQQGTTGNCWFLAALASVCSVPRVIENICVARDEKVGVYGFIFFKDGEWQHVIIDDQLYVTHTDFDHAYESYIISDKAKYKELLRTGSQALFFGKSSSARETWLPLLEKAYTKLHGDYKSVEGGFTGEGIEDLTGGVSTKVLMTDILNYDRFWAEEFSRTNVDTLFSAYIIKKNSGLESRSDNGLVHLHAYSILKAVEVNGTRFLMIRNPWGQHEWNGRWSDGSKEWTPEWMAALDHKFGDDGAFWMQYEDFIEEFTEIDRTRLYDATWFVNQEWMEYRSAWPAAWDQRVFQFSLSTDGPANIVLAKADERYFHGLEGPFEYGLRMEVHKVGNGDDGETRSFVGRFVRNYYGRSISLEFPHLAAGTYDVDLMIVRTSTGNDSVQDVVSDVGAARPDKLLQICQNFNDSRAKAVNLNGAFDLLAFASGTQSTAYEQQIAHVAKINAKMQAKMQAAAEKAENDDGEEDEDDEEEEDDEDDGEDKLSGAVVIGLRIYTKDASATVVAFVENDVEAAEDDE
;
A
#
# COMPACT_ATOMS: atom_id res chain seq x y z
N MET A 1 21.27 81.78 19.75
CA MET A 1 19.92 81.55 19.17
C MET A 1 19.83 80.09 18.77
N ALA A 2 19.04 79.32 19.51
CA ALA A 2 18.49 78.01 19.11
C ALA A 2 17.32 78.24 18.10
N PRO A 3 16.61 77.23 17.52
CA PRO A 3 16.61 75.80 17.89
C PRO A 3 16.42 74.73 16.75
N THR A 4 16.72 73.49 17.14
CA THR A 4 16.07 72.18 16.84
C THR A 4 15.74 71.74 15.41
N LYS A 5 16.35 70.61 15.00
CA LYS A 5 15.65 69.53 14.29
C LYS A 5 15.94 68.17 14.95
N THR A 6 14.85 67.47 15.22
CA THR A 6 14.71 66.18 15.89
C THR A 6 15.18 65.01 15.04
N THR A 7 15.90 64.10 15.69
CA THR A 7 16.28 62.77 15.22
C THR A 7 15.08 61.81 15.22
N LYS A 8 14.84 61.12 14.10
CA LYS A 8 14.11 59.84 14.07
C LYS A 8 14.96 58.79 13.36
N THR A 9 15.31 57.76 14.12
CA THR A 9 16.00 56.53 13.74
C THR A 9 15.13 55.68 12.80
N LYS A 10 15.73 55.17 11.71
CA LYS A 10 15.16 54.10 10.86
C LYS A 10 15.55 52.73 11.45
N PRO A 11 14.66 51.73 11.49
CA PRO A 11 15.02 50.39 11.92
C PRO A 11 15.83 49.68 10.82
N HIS A 12 16.80 48.89 11.27
CA HIS A 12 17.67 48.06 10.43
C HIS A 12 16.86 46.95 9.74
N GLY A 13 16.88 46.93 8.41
CA GLY A 13 16.44 45.79 7.64
C GLY A 13 17.45 44.65 7.78
N ARG A 14 16.98 43.49 8.23
CA ARG A 14 17.72 42.22 8.17
C ARG A 14 17.73 41.75 6.72
N THR A 15 18.91 41.65 6.12
CA THR A 15 19.11 41.01 4.82
C THR A 15 19.04 39.50 5.00
N ARG A 16 18.07 38.86 4.31
CA ARG A 16 17.96 37.40 4.19
C ARG A 16 19.01 36.96 3.17
N LEU A 17 20.05 36.25 3.61
CA LEU A 17 20.85 35.40 2.73
C LEU A 17 20.09 34.08 2.62
N ALA A 18 19.17 33.99 1.65
CA ALA A 18 18.66 32.71 1.20
C ALA A 18 19.67 32.16 0.19
N SER A 19 20.15 30.95 0.40
CA SER A 19 20.91 30.20 -0.61
C SER A 19 20.00 29.94 -1.81
N ASP A 20 20.41 30.36 -3.00
CA ASP A 20 19.74 30.11 -4.30
C ASP A 20 19.83 28.63 -4.76
N ALA A 21 19.91 27.67 -3.83
CA ALA A 21 19.70 26.27 -4.17
C ALA A 21 18.19 26.01 -4.13
N ALA A 22 17.58 25.79 -5.30
CA ALA A 22 16.22 25.26 -5.36
C ALA A 22 16.17 23.99 -4.48
N PRO A 23 15.11 23.81 -3.65
CA PRO A 23 14.99 22.61 -2.84
C PRO A 23 15.07 21.38 -3.75
N PRO A 24 15.75 20.30 -3.31
CA PRO A 24 15.76 19.04 -4.07
C PRO A 24 14.33 18.63 -4.37
N LYS A 25 14.05 18.29 -5.63
CA LYS A 25 12.71 17.87 -6.06
C LYS A 25 12.41 16.48 -5.48
N PRO A 26 11.17 16.22 -5.03
CA PRO A 26 10.78 14.90 -4.58
C PRO A 26 10.97 13.87 -5.68
N SER A 27 11.34 12.66 -5.27
CA SER A 27 11.52 11.50 -6.14
C SER A 27 11.03 10.25 -5.41
N LEU A 28 11.22 9.08 -6.01
CA LEU A 28 11.16 7.83 -5.25
C LEU A 28 12.16 7.90 -4.08
N ILE A 29 11.80 7.34 -2.93
CA ILE A 29 12.74 7.22 -1.81
C ILE A 29 13.94 6.39 -2.25
N SER A 30 15.13 6.99 -2.15
CA SER A 30 16.38 6.35 -2.56
C SER A 30 16.86 5.39 -1.47
N THR A 31 16.58 4.10 -1.64
CA THR A 31 17.11 3.02 -0.80
C THR A 31 18.05 2.13 -1.62
N GLU A 32 18.86 1.31 -0.95
CA GLU A 32 19.65 0.27 -1.63
C GLU A 32 18.75 -0.73 -2.37
N SER A 33 17.58 -1.03 -1.81
CA SER A 33 16.59 -1.92 -2.43
C SER A 33 16.05 -1.37 -3.75
N LEU A 34 15.94 -0.04 -3.92
CA LEU A 34 15.48 0.57 -5.18
C LEU A 34 16.41 0.24 -6.36
N ALA A 35 17.72 0.47 -6.20
CA ALA A 35 18.69 0.21 -7.26
C ALA A 35 18.74 -1.28 -7.63
N THR A 36 18.65 -2.16 -6.62
CA THR A 36 18.62 -3.61 -6.79
C THR A 36 17.36 -4.08 -7.52
N ALA A 37 16.18 -3.58 -7.14
CA ALA A 37 14.91 -3.91 -7.78
C ALA A 37 14.87 -3.44 -9.25
N ILE A 38 15.37 -2.23 -9.53
CA ILE A 38 15.47 -1.72 -10.91
C ILE A 38 16.38 -2.61 -11.77
N ALA A 39 17.54 -3.01 -11.24
CA ALA A 39 18.49 -3.85 -11.97
C ALA A 39 17.88 -5.22 -12.29
N ARG A 40 17.34 -5.90 -11.27
CA ARG A 40 16.66 -7.21 -11.43
C ARG A 40 15.54 -7.16 -12.46
N CYS A 41 14.67 -6.15 -12.37
CA CYS A 41 13.56 -5.97 -13.30
C CYS A 41 14.05 -5.81 -14.75
N LYS A 42 15.11 -5.02 -14.98
CA LYS A 42 15.67 -4.82 -16.32
C LYS A 42 16.27 -6.10 -16.89
N ASP A 43 17.00 -6.85 -16.06
CA ASP A 43 17.63 -8.10 -16.48
C ASP A 43 16.57 -9.15 -16.84
N GLU A 44 15.56 -9.33 -15.99
CA GLU A 44 14.50 -10.31 -16.23
C GLU A 44 13.62 -9.95 -17.44
N VAL A 45 13.26 -8.68 -17.63
CA VAL A 45 12.56 -8.23 -18.85
C VAL A 45 13.40 -8.52 -20.10
N ALA A 46 14.71 -8.29 -20.04
CA ALA A 46 15.60 -8.56 -21.17
C ALA A 46 15.72 -10.06 -21.49
N GLU A 47 15.80 -10.91 -20.45
CA GLU A 47 15.82 -12.36 -20.58
C GLU A 47 14.51 -12.89 -21.20
N ILE A 48 13.37 -12.48 -20.67
CA ILE A 48 12.04 -12.82 -21.20
C ILE A 48 11.92 -12.38 -22.67
N ALA A 49 12.36 -11.16 -22.98
CA ALA A 49 12.31 -10.63 -24.33
C ALA A 49 13.20 -11.40 -25.31
N ALA A 50 14.38 -11.85 -24.86
CA ALA A 50 15.28 -12.69 -25.66
C ALA A 50 14.69 -14.08 -25.90
N GLU A 51 14.15 -14.72 -24.86
CA GLU A 51 13.51 -16.04 -24.96
C GLU A 51 12.29 -15.99 -25.91
N CYS A 52 11.45 -14.97 -25.79
CA CYS A 52 10.28 -14.81 -26.63
C CYS A 52 10.64 -14.62 -28.11
N ARG A 53 11.69 -13.85 -28.41
CA ARG A 53 12.21 -13.70 -29.78
C ARG A 53 12.78 -15.00 -30.32
N ALA A 54 13.56 -15.73 -29.51
CA ALA A 54 14.14 -17.01 -29.92
C ALA A 54 13.06 -18.06 -30.28
N ASN A 55 11.92 -18.02 -29.57
CA ASN A 55 10.80 -18.93 -29.77
C ASN A 55 9.69 -18.38 -30.69
N ASN A 56 9.87 -17.18 -31.27
CA ASN A 56 8.87 -16.50 -32.10
C ASN A 56 7.48 -16.40 -31.43
N ARG A 57 7.46 -16.01 -30.14
CA ARG A 57 6.25 -15.81 -29.33
C ARG A 57 6.21 -14.41 -28.72
N VAL A 58 5.04 -14.02 -28.23
CA VAL A 58 4.88 -12.90 -27.29
C VAL A 58 4.92 -13.43 -25.86
N PHE A 59 5.29 -12.58 -24.91
CA PHE A 59 5.33 -12.96 -23.51
C PHE A 59 3.91 -13.26 -23.01
N ARG A 60 3.72 -14.34 -22.27
CA ARG A 60 2.48 -14.61 -21.54
C ARG A 60 2.85 -14.77 -20.09
N ASP A 61 2.22 -13.98 -19.24
CA ASP A 61 2.40 -14.05 -17.80
C ASP A 61 1.58 -15.21 -17.27
N ILE A 62 2.23 -16.35 -17.01
CA ILE A 62 1.55 -17.58 -16.57
C ILE A 62 1.07 -17.46 -15.12
N GLU A 63 1.77 -16.66 -14.30
CA GLU A 63 1.41 -16.43 -12.89
C GLU A 63 0.22 -15.50 -12.74
N PHE A 64 -0.06 -14.68 -13.75
CA PHE A 64 -1.21 -13.76 -13.78
C PHE A 64 -1.91 -13.79 -15.15
N ASP A 65 -2.29 -15.01 -15.57
CA ASP A 65 -2.85 -15.30 -16.90
C ASP A 65 -4.34 -14.94 -17.00
N ILE A 66 -4.63 -13.65 -17.15
CA ILE A 66 -6.02 -13.15 -17.18
C ILE A 66 -6.90 -13.77 -18.28
N ALA A 67 -6.29 -14.34 -19.33
CA ALA A 67 -7.01 -15.00 -20.42
C ALA A 67 -7.23 -16.50 -20.17
N GLY A 68 -6.32 -17.15 -19.42
CA GLY A 68 -6.35 -18.59 -19.14
C GLY A 68 -6.95 -18.93 -17.78
N ASN A 69 -6.84 -18.02 -16.81
CA ASN A 69 -7.32 -18.16 -15.44
C ASN A 69 -8.01 -16.86 -14.97
N GLU A 70 -9.09 -16.49 -15.65
CA GLU A 70 -9.84 -15.26 -15.36
C GLU A 70 -10.38 -15.24 -13.92
N TYR A 71 -10.85 -16.38 -13.42
CA TYR A 71 -11.48 -16.47 -12.11
C TYR A 71 -10.51 -16.12 -10.97
N ASP A 72 -9.29 -16.68 -10.97
CA ASP A 72 -8.29 -16.40 -9.93
C ASP A 72 -7.62 -15.04 -10.06
N CYS A 73 -7.62 -14.45 -11.26
CA CYS A 73 -7.15 -13.10 -11.48
C CYS A 73 -8.19 -12.05 -11.05
N LEU A 74 -9.48 -12.39 -11.04
CA LEU A 74 -10.56 -11.49 -10.62
C LEU A 74 -10.93 -11.64 -9.14
N SER A 75 -10.86 -12.84 -8.57
CA SER A 75 -11.33 -13.15 -7.22
C SER A 75 -10.18 -13.39 -6.26
N SER A 76 -10.26 -12.82 -5.05
CA SER A 76 -9.35 -13.14 -3.96
C SER A 76 -9.60 -14.54 -3.43
N LEU A 77 -8.84 -15.00 -2.44
CA LEU A 77 -9.00 -16.36 -1.92
C LEU A 77 -10.42 -16.61 -1.39
N THR A 78 -10.95 -15.66 -0.62
CA THR A 78 -12.24 -15.76 0.08
C THR A 78 -13.33 -14.87 -0.51
N ASP A 79 -12.98 -13.73 -1.13
CA ASP A 79 -13.96 -12.81 -1.73
C ASP A 79 -14.02 -12.99 -3.25
N LEU A 80 -15.20 -13.41 -3.71
CA LEU A 80 -15.45 -13.64 -5.12
C LEU A 80 -15.74 -12.33 -5.86
N TRP A 81 -15.38 -12.31 -7.14
CA TRP A 81 -15.81 -11.24 -8.03
C TRP A 81 -17.34 -11.16 -8.09
N ASP A 82 -17.88 -10.03 -7.69
CA ASP A 82 -19.31 -9.77 -7.50
C ASP A 82 -19.85 -8.65 -8.42
N SER A 83 -19.01 -8.12 -9.30
CA SER A 83 -19.37 -7.13 -10.31
C SER A 83 -19.65 -7.78 -11.68
N THR A 84 -19.88 -6.96 -12.70
CA THR A 84 -20.04 -7.44 -14.07
C THR A 84 -18.78 -8.19 -14.50
N THR A 85 -18.91 -9.34 -15.16
CA THR A 85 -17.75 -10.08 -15.67
C THR A 85 -17.19 -9.38 -16.91
N PRO A 86 -15.86 -9.31 -17.08
CA PRO A 86 -15.26 -8.86 -18.34
C PRO A 86 -15.79 -9.64 -19.56
N GLY A 87 -15.83 -8.99 -20.72
CA GLY A 87 -16.14 -9.65 -21.99
C GLY A 87 -15.01 -10.56 -22.49
N GLY A 88 -13.83 -10.47 -21.89
CA GLY A 88 -12.67 -11.31 -22.13
C GLY A 88 -11.36 -10.52 -22.12
N ALA A 89 -10.25 -11.18 -22.43
CA ALA A 89 -8.92 -10.58 -22.44
C ALA A 89 -8.36 -10.46 -23.87
N LEU A 90 -7.80 -9.29 -24.20
CA LEU A 90 -7.13 -9.01 -25.47
C LEU A 90 -5.76 -8.38 -25.24
N ARG A 91 -4.84 -8.61 -26.18
CA ARG A 91 -3.52 -7.96 -26.20
C ARG A 91 -3.66 -6.49 -26.59
N VAL A 92 -2.73 -5.64 -26.16
CA VAL A 92 -2.65 -4.21 -26.57
C VAL A 92 -2.75 -4.07 -28.09
N ARG A 93 -2.00 -4.86 -28.87
CA ARG A 93 -2.04 -4.83 -30.34
C ARG A 93 -3.38 -5.23 -30.98
N GLN A 94 -4.28 -5.87 -30.23
CA GLN A 94 -5.61 -6.26 -30.70
C GLN A 94 -6.66 -5.20 -30.37
N ILE A 95 -6.44 -4.44 -29.29
CA ILE A 95 -7.31 -3.37 -28.80
C ILE A 95 -6.97 -2.04 -29.49
N PHE A 96 -5.68 -1.74 -29.67
CA PHE A 96 -5.23 -0.44 -30.17
C PHE A 96 -4.65 -0.55 -31.58
N LYS A 97 -4.97 0.43 -32.43
CA LYS A 97 -4.47 0.49 -33.81
C LYS A 97 -3.01 0.93 -33.90
N ASP A 98 -2.64 1.90 -33.07
CA ASP A 98 -1.30 2.50 -33.00
C ASP A 98 -1.00 2.82 -31.53
N PRO A 99 -0.79 1.79 -30.69
CA PRO A 99 -0.58 1.98 -29.27
C PRO A 99 0.74 2.70 -29.01
N ILE A 100 0.70 3.62 -28.06
CA ILE A 100 1.86 4.25 -27.46
C ILE A 100 1.77 4.01 -25.97
N PHE A 101 2.90 3.76 -25.30
CA PHE A 101 2.84 3.58 -23.85
C PHE A 101 2.35 4.86 -23.17
N CYS A 102 3.00 5.98 -23.48
CA CYS A 102 2.69 7.32 -23.00
C CYS A 102 3.15 8.32 -24.08
N ASP A 103 2.37 9.38 -24.31
CA ASP A 103 2.65 10.40 -25.34
C ASP A 103 3.57 11.52 -24.80
N ASP A 104 2.96 12.59 -24.29
CA ASP A 104 3.61 13.83 -23.83
C ASP A 104 3.69 13.92 -22.29
N GLY A 105 3.96 12.78 -21.65
CA GLY A 105 4.08 12.65 -20.19
C GLY A 105 2.85 12.03 -19.53
N PHE A 106 2.95 11.81 -18.22
CA PHE A 106 1.89 11.18 -17.43
C PHE A 106 0.99 12.26 -16.82
N ASP A 107 -0.21 12.45 -17.37
CA ASP A 107 -1.13 13.47 -16.89
C ASP A 107 -2.27 12.85 -16.06
N ALA A 108 -2.67 13.55 -15.00
CA ALA A 108 -3.80 13.11 -14.18
C ALA A 108 -5.11 13.05 -15.00
N GLY A 109 -5.24 13.93 -16.01
CA GLY A 109 -6.33 13.99 -16.99
C GLY A 109 -6.45 12.76 -17.89
N ASP A 110 -5.41 11.95 -18.00
CA ASP A 110 -5.50 10.66 -18.70
C ASP A 110 -6.29 9.65 -17.88
N ILE A 111 -6.35 9.79 -16.55
CA ILE A 111 -6.90 8.77 -15.67
C ILE A 111 -8.42 8.77 -15.68
N GLN A 112 -9.00 7.61 -16.03
CA GLN A 112 -10.42 7.29 -15.91
C GLN A 112 -10.59 5.91 -15.28
N GLN A 113 -11.33 5.86 -14.17
CA GLN A 113 -11.68 4.59 -13.51
C GLN A 113 -12.57 3.71 -14.40
N GLY A 114 -12.31 2.40 -14.34
CA GLY A 114 -13.17 1.37 -14.92
C GLY A 114 -14.16 0.80 -13.92
N THR A 115 -14.38 -0.52 -13.98
CA THR A 115 -15.43 -1.20 -13.19
C THR A 115 -15.00 -1.67 -11.79
N THR A 116 -13.70 -1.66 -11.46
CA THR A 116 -13.20 -2.07 -10.13
C THR A 116 -13.28 -0.91 -9.12
N GLY A 117 -13.53 -1.23 -7.84
CA GLY A 117 -13.61 -0.27 -6.72
C GLY A 117 -12.25 0.27 -6.23
N ASN A 118 -11.30 0.54 -7.14
CA ASN A 118 -9.93 0.96 -6.80
C ASN A 118 -9.69 2.48 -6.90
N CYS A 119 -10.74 3.30 -6.72
CA CYS A 119 -10.69 4.76 -6.85
C CYS A 119 -9.55 5.40 -6.05
N TRP A 120 -9.25 4.85 -4.87
CA TRP A 120 -8.16 5.25 -3.99
C TRP A 120 -6.79 5.17 -4.68
N PHE A 121 -6.53 4.10 -5.43
CA PHE A 121 -5.27 3.92 -6.14
C PHE A 121 -5.19 4.82 -7.37
N LEU A 122 -6.28 5.00 -8.12
CA LEU A 122 -6.31 5.91 -9.26
C LEU A 122 -6.18 7.39 -8.83
N ALA A 123 -6.74 7.76 -7.68
CA ALA A 123 -6.49 9.07 -7.05
C ALA A 123 -5.01 9.21 -6.60
N ALA A 124 -4.38 8.12 -6.16
CA ALA A 124 -2.97 8.14 -5.82
C ALA A 124 -2.12 8.40 -7.05
N LEU A 125 -2.39 7.69 -8.16
CA LEU A 125 -1.73 7.93 -9.45
C LEU A 125 -1.94 9.36 -9.94
N ALA A 126 -3.16 9.87 -9.89
CA ALA A 126 -3.46 11.26 -10.28
C ALA A 126 -2.67 12.28 -9.44
N SER A 127 -2.53 12.03 -8.14
CA SER A 127 -1.72 12.86 -7.25
C SER A 127 -0.22 12.75 -7.59
N VAL A 128 0.26 11.56 -7.96
CA VAL A 128 1.66 11.32 -8.29
C VAL A 128 2.05 11.89 -9.66
N CYS A 129 1.13 11.99 -10.62
CA CYS A 129 1.35 12.64 -11.92
C CYS A 129 1.83 14.10 -11.79
N SER A 130 1.50 14.79 -10.69
CA SER A 130 1.97 16.16 -10.45
C SER A 130 3.44 16.24 -10.03
N VAL A 131 4.06 15.11 -9.68
CA VAL A 131 5.46 15.00 -9.28
C VAL A 131 6.29 14.55 -10.48
N PRO A 132 7.19 15.39 -11.00
CA PRO A 132 7.94 15.05 -12.20
C PRO A 132 8.74 13.77 -12.05
N ARG A 133 8.71 12.91 -13.07
CA ARG A 133 9.54 11.71 -13.21
C ARG A 133 9.17 10.53 -12.30
N VAL A 134 8.15 10.63 -11.44
CA VAL A 134 7.81 9.51 -10.55
C VAL A 134 7.28 8.32 -11.35
N ILE A 135 6.25 8.54 -12.18
CA ILE A 135 5.67 7.45 -12.99
C ILE A 135 6.69 6.91 -14.01
N GLU A 136 7.52 7.78 -14.60
CA GLU A 136 8.65 7.39 -15.47
C GLU A 136 9.60 6.43 -14.77
N ASN A 137 9.85 6.62 -13.47
CA ASN A 137 10.76 5.78 -12.70
C ASN A 137 10.10 4.50 -12.20
N ILE A 138 8.76 4.43 -12.17
CA ILE A 138 8.01 3.22 -11.81
C ILE A 138 8.05 2.19 -12.95
N CYS A 139 7.89 2.60 -14.21
CA CYS A 139 8.04 1.70 -15.36
C CYS A 139 9.51 1.65 -15.83
N VAL A 140 10.25 0.66 -15.33
CA VAL A 140 11.73 0.63 -15.42
C VAL A 140 12.27 -0.08 -16.67
N ALA A 141 11.49 -0.98 -17.25
CA ALA A 141 11.83 -1.73 -18.46
C ALA A 141 10.58 -2.17 -19.22
N ARG A 142 10.67 -2.24 -20.55
CA ARG A 142 9.59 -2.76 -21.40
C ARG A 142 10.09 -3.13 -22.78
N ASP A 143 9.36 -4.04 -23.42
CA ASP A 143 9.50 -4.39 -24.82
C ASP A 143 8.11 -4.55 -25.44
N GLU A 144 7.59 -3.49 -26.06
CA GLU A 144 6.20 -3.43 -26.53
C GLU A 144 5.92 -4.40 -27.67
N LYS A 145 6.95 -4.85 -28.41
CA LYS A 145 6.80 -5.83 -29.49
C LYS A 145 6.62 -7.25 -28.94
N VAL A 146 7.36 -7.59 -27.89
CA VAL A 146 7.21 -8.85 -27.18
C VAL A 146 5.99 -8.83 -26.27
N GLY A 147 5.58 -7.64 -25.80
CA GLY A 147 4.45 -7.45 -24.89
C GLY A 147 4.83 -7.74 -23.44
N VAL A 148 6.04 -7.37 -23.01
CA VAL A 148 6.51 -7.50 -21.62
C VAL A 148 6.83 -6.14 -21.03
N TYR A 149 6.40 -5.90 -19.78
CA TYR A 149 6.57 -4.64 -19.06
C TYR A 149 6.98 -4.93 -17.61
N GLY A 150 7.95 -4.18 -17.13
CA GLY A 150 8.50 -4.27 -15.77
C GLY A 150 8.27 -2.98 -14.99
N PHE A 151 7.66 -3.11 -13.83
CA PHE A 151 7.31 -2.03 -12.90
C PHE A 151 8.01 -2.23 -11.56
N ILE A 152 8.06 -1.17 -10.74
CA ILE A 152 8.52 -1.23 -9.35
C ILE A 152 7.52 -0.57 -8.40
N PHE A 153 7.32 -1.15 -7.24
CA PHE A 153 6.44 -0.65 -6.19
C PHE A 153 7.14 -0.76 -4.82
N PHE A 154 6.79 0.13 -3.90
CA PHE A 154 7.30 0.13 -2.54
C PHE A 154 6.34 -0.61 -1.61
N LYS A 155 6.76 -1.74 -1.06
CA LYS A 155 5.98 -2.55 -0.12
C LYS A 155 6.75 -2.77 1.15
N ASP A 156 6.11 -2.52 2.29
CA ASP A 156 6.62 -2.88 3.61
C ASP A 156 8.10 -2.50 3.77
N GLY A 157 8.44 -1.28 3.31
CA GLY A 157 9.79 -0.72 3.41
C GLY A 157 10.77 -1.10 2.30
N GLU A 158 10.37 -1.87 1.30
CA GLU A 158 11.26 -2.38 0.25
C GLU A 158 10.69 -2.16 -1.14
N TRP A 159 11.57 -1.91 -2.11
CA TRP A 159 11.16 -1.86 -3.52
C TRP A 159 11.14 -3.26 -4.12
N GLN A 160 10.00 -3.61 -4.72
CA GLN A 160 9.76 -4.89 -5.39
C GLN A 160 9.45 -4.64 -6.85
N HIS A 161 9.96 -5.49 -7.73
CA HIS A 161 9.64 -5.42 -9.15
C HIS A 161 8.51 -6.36 -9.53
N VAL A 162 7.71 -5.97 -10.52
CA VAL A 162 6.59 -6.75 -11.04
C VAL A 162 6.66 -6.75 -12.56
N ILE A 163 6.62 -7.95 -13.14
CA ILE A 163 6.61 -8.12 -14.60
C ILE A 163 5.25 -8.65 -15.03
N ILE A 164 4.69 -8.02 -16.06
CA ILE A 164 3.41 -8.39 -16.65
C ILE A 164 3.50 -8.52 -18.16
N ASP A 165 2.54 -9.25 -18.74
CA ASP A 165 2.25 -9.19 -20.17
C ASP A 165 1.26 -8.09 -20.56
N ASP A 166 1.07 -7.89 -21.86
CA ASP A 166 0.21 -6.85 -22.45
C ASP A 166 -1.26 -7.27 -22.66
N GLN A 167 -1.75 -8.33 -22.02
CA GLN A 167 -3.19 -8.65 -22.03
C GLN A 167 -3.95 -7.73 -21.09
N LEU A 168 -5.11 -7.22 -21.54
CA LEU A 168 -6.02 -6.37 -20.79
C LEU A 168 -7.46 -6.87 -20.96
N TYR A 169 -8.27 -6.73 -19.90
CA TYR A 169 -9.70 -7.04 -19.96
C TYR A 169 -10.45 -6.00 -20.78
N VAL A 170 -11.40 -6.48 -21.59
CA VAL A 170 -12.32 -5.64 -22.37
C VAL A 170 -13.76 -5.83 -21.92
N THR A 171 -14.57 -4.80 -22.11
CA THR A 171 -15.97 -4.75 -21.70
C THR A 171 -16.86 -5.72 -22.47
N HIS A 172 -16.65 -5.83 -23.77
CA HIS A 172 -17.53 -6.58 -24.65
C HIS A 172 -16.92 -7.91 -25.12
N THR A 173 -17.76 -8.93 -25.20
CA THR A 173 -17.37 -10.29 -25.63
C THR A 173 -17.09 -10.38 -27.13
N ASP A 174 -16.72 -11.56 -27.63
CA ASP A 174 -16.53 -11.75 -29.08
C ASP A 174 -17.84 -11.61 -29.84
N PHE A 175 -17.75 -11.09 -31.05
CA PHE A 175 -18.90 -10.88 -31.93
C PHE A 175 -19.81 -12.10 -32.00
N ASP A 176 -19.23 -13.30 -32.04
CA ASP A 176 -19.99 -14.55 -32.17
C ASP A 176 -20.75 -14.95 -30.88
N HIS A 177 -20.43 -14.31 -29.75
CA HIS A 177 -21.05 -14.54 -28.43
C HIS A 177 -21.80 -13.31 -27.89
N ALA A 178 -21.73 -12.18 -28.58
CA ALA A 178 -22.33 -10.93 -28.17
C ALA A 178 -23.82 -10.89 -28.50
N TYR A 179 -24.67 -10.52 -27.53
CA TYR A 179 -26.07 -10.23 -27.82
C TYR A 179 -26.20 -9.00 -28.72
N GLU A 180 -25.28 -8.04 -28.64
CA GLU A 180 -25.25 -6.84 -29.47
C GLU A 180 -24.95 -7.15 -30.95
N SER A 181 -24.53 -8.37 -31.29
CA SER A 181 -24.43 -8.83 -32.68
C SER A 181 -25.79 -8.85 -33.41
N TYR A 182 -26.90 -8.89 -32.66
CA TYR A 182 -28.25 -8.72 -33.21
C TYR A 182 -28.55 -7.27 -33.63
N ILE A 183 -27.80 -6.29 -33.11
CA ILE A 183 -27.94 -4.85 -33.40
C ILE A 183 -26.87 -4.41 -34.41
N ILE A 184 -25.63 -4.84 -34.22
CA ILE A 184 -24.50 -4.61 -35.13
C ILE A 184 -24.17 -5.94 -35.80
N SER A 185 -24.72 -6.19 -36.98
CA SER A 185 -24.54 -7.46 -37.71
C SER A 185 -23.22 -7.58 -38.50
N ASP A 186 -22.41 -6.52 -38.50
CA ASP A 186 -21.11 -6.48 -39.18
C ASP A 186 -19.98 -6.65 -38.15
N LYS A 187 -19.24 -7.75 -38.25
CA LYS A 187 -18.15 -8.11 -37.32
C LYS A 187 -17.03 -7.07 -37.28
N ALA A 188 -16.71 -6.44 -38.40
CA ALA A 188 -15.66 -5.41 -38.44
C ALA A 188 -16.12 -4.14 -37.72
N LYS A 189 -17.37 -3.70 -37.95
CA LYS A 189 -17.96 -2.56 -37.24
C LYS A 189 -18.13 -2.83 -35.75
N TYR A 190 -18.54 -4.04 -35.37
CA TYR A 190 -18.64 -4.44 -33.96
C TYR A 190 -17.28 -4.29 -33.26
N LYS A 191 -16.22 -4.84 -33.88
CA LYS A 191 -14.87 -4.74 -33.34
C LYS A 191 -14.42 -3.28 -33.22
N GLU A 192 -14.62 -2.49 -34.27
CA GLU A 192 -14.24 -1.07 -34.30
C GLU A 192 -14.94 -0.25 -33.22
N LEU A 193 -16.23 -0.51 -32.98
CA LEU A 193 -17.05 0.29 -32.07
C LEU A 193 -16.94 -0.15 -30.60
N LEU A 194 -16.83 -1.45 -30.33
CA LEU A 194 -16.99 -1.99 -28.97
C LEU A 194 -15.73 -2.66 -28.40
N ARG A 195 -14.73 -2.93 -29.23
CA ARG A 195 -13.51 -3.67 -28.83
C ARG A 195 -12.20 -3.01 -29.23
N THR A 196 -12.26 -1.77 -29.71
CA THR A 196 -11.08 -1.01 -30.16
C THR A 196 -10.94 0.28 -29.36
N GLY A 197 -9.69 0.61 -28.99
CA GLY A 197 -9.34 1.82 -28.27
C GLY A 197 -9.56 1.72 -26.75
N SER A 198 -9.12 2.77 -26.05
CA SER A 198 -9.11 2.83 -24.58
C SER A 198 -10.50 2.62 -23.96
N GLN A 199 -11.56 3.11 -24.61
CA GLN A 199 -12.93 2.97 -24.12
C GLN A 199 -13.47 1.53 -24.16
N ALA A 200 -12.79 0.60 -24.84
CA ALA A 200 -13.13 -0.81 -24.80
C ALA A 200 -12.63 -1.52 -23.54
N LEU A 201 -11.71 -0.92 -22.78
CA LEU A 201 -11.13 -1.50 -21.57
C LEU A 201 -12.15 -1.59 -20.45
N PHE A 202 -12.07 -2.68 -19.68
CA PHE A 202 -12.98 -2.96 -18.56
C PHE A 202 -12.57 -2.25 -17.26
N PHE A 203 -11.26 -2.20 -16.99
CA PHE A 203 -10.70 -1.52 -15.83
C PHE A 203 -10.18 -0.12 -16.19
N GLY A 204 -9.20 0.41 -15.46
CA GLY A 204 -8.62 1.72 -15.68
C GLY A 204 -8.26 1.96 -17.14
N LYS A 205 -8.61 3.13 -17.64
CA LYS A 205 -8.48 3.48 -19.06
C LYS A 205 -8.01 4.91 -19.22
N SER A 206 -7.25 5.16 -20.30
CA SER A 206 -6.80 6.51 -20.63
C SER A 206 -7.91 7.30 -21.33
N SER A 207 -8.01 8.59 -21.07
CA SER A 207 -8.82 9.51 -21.90
C SER A 207 -8.27 9.59 -23.33
N SER A 208 -6.97 9.36 -23.52
CA SER A 208 -6.32 9.21 -24.82
C SER A 208 -6.70 7.87 -25.49
N ALA A 209 -6.96 7.93 -26.80
CA ALA A 209 -7.35 6.77 -27.58
C ALA A 209 -6.21 5.77 -27.84
N ARG A 210 -4.95 6.14 -27.58
CA ARG A 210 -3.75 5.36 -27.95
C ARG A 210 -2.85 5.00 -26.77
N GLU A 211 -3.01 5.64 -25.62
CA GLU A 211 -2.13 5.41 -24.48
C GLU A 211 -2.46 4.13 -23.71
N THR A 212 -1.41 3.45 -23.25
CA THR A 212 -1.55 2.16 -22.55
C THR A 212 -0.87 2.12 -21.19
N TRP A 213 -0.20 3.19 -20.74
CA TRP A 213 0.53 3.19 -19.47
C TRP A 213 -0.39 2.91 -18.28
N LEU A 214 -1.56 3.55 -18.22
CA LEU A 214 -2.49 3.43 -17.09
C LEU A 214 -3.00 2.00 -16.92
N PRO A 215 -3.65 1.36 -17.92
CA PRO A 215 -4.16 0.01 -17.75
C PRO A 215 -3.07 -1.02 -17.46
N LEU A 216 -1.85 -0.82 -17.99
CA LEU A 216 -0.72 -1.71 -17.72
C LEU A 216 -0.17 -1.51 -16.29
N LEU A 217 -0.08 -0.27 -15.81
CA LEU A 217 0.36 0.04 -14.45
C LEU A 217 -0.65 -0.49 -13.44
N GLU A 218 -1.95 -0.26 -13.66
CA GLU A 218 -3.02 -0.81 -12.83
C GLU A 218 -2.94 -2.34 -12.79
N LYS A 219 -2.80 -3.02 -13.93
CA LYS A 219 -2.61 -4.47 -13.95
C LYS A 219 -1.39 -4.93 -13.17
N ALA A 220 -0.26 -4.22 -13.26
CA ALA A 220 0.94 -4.56 -12.49
C ALA A 220 0.72 -4.39 -10.99
N TYR A 221 0.04 -3.33 -10.58
CA TYR A 221 -0.35 -3.11 -9.19
C TYR A 221 -1.34 -4.17 -8.71
N THR A 222 -2.27 -4.58 -9.56
CA THR A 222 -3.19 -5.69 -9.25
C THR A 222 -2.45 -7.02 -9.11
N LYS A 223 -1.53 -7.36 -10.03
CA LYS A 223 -0.72 -8.57 -9.94
C LYS A 223 0.08 -8.58 -8.64
N LEU A 224 0.63 -7.44 -8.25
CA LEU A 224 1.36 -7.27 -7.01
C LEU A 224 0.51 -7.71 -5.80
N HIS A 225 -0.77 -7.33 -5.77
CA HIS A 225 -1.73 -7.71 -4.72
C HIS A 225 -2.47 -9.04 -4.98
N GLY A 226 -2.13 -9.76 -6.06
CA GLY A 226 -2.60 -11.10 -6.36
C GLY A 226 -3.86 -11.21 -7.23
N ASP A 227 -4.77 -10.23 -7.23
CA ASP A 227 -6.00 -10.20 -8.04
C ASP A 227 -6.73 -8.84 -7.99
N TYR A 228 -7.73 -8.68 -8.85
CA TYR A 228 -8.53 -7.45 -8.94
C TYR A 228 -9.47 -7.22 -7.74
N LYS A 229 -9.83 -8.25 -6.96
CA LYS A 229 -10.67 -8.07 -5.77
C LYS A 229 -9.86 -7.47 -4.62
N SER A 230 -8.62 -7.90 -4.42
CA SER A 230 -7.71 -7.40 -3.38
C SER A 230 -7.36 -5.91 -3.48
N VAL A 231 -7.61 -5.26 -4.62
CA VAL A 231 -7.38 -3.82 -4.80
C VAL A 231 -8.65 -2.96 -4.66
N GLU A 232 -9.80 -3.59 -4.37
CA GLU A 232 -11.03 -2.86 -4.08
C GLU A 232 -11.03 -2.30 -2.66
N GLY A 233 -11.32 -1.01 -2.54
CA GLY A 233 -11.35 -0.32 -1.25
C GLY A 233 -9.95 -0.06 -0.67
N GLY A 234 -9.70 1.19 -0.30
CA GLY A 234 -8.43 1.56 0.30
C GLY A 234 -8.29 3.05 0.52
N PHE A 235 -7.10 3.45 0.96
CA PHE A 235 -6.77 4.83 1.24
C PHE A 235 -5.75 5.33 0.24
N THR A 236 -6.04 6.44 -0.44
CA THR A 236 -5.16 7.10 -1.40
C THR A 236 -3.75 7.30 -0.85
N GLY A 237 -3.62 7.64 0.44
CA GLY A 237 -2.32 7.73 1.10
C GLY A 237 -1.48 6.44 1.00
N GLU A 238 -2.08 5.26 1.16
CA GLU A 238 -1.39 3.97 1.01
C GLU A 238 -0.94 3.76 -0.43
N GLY A 239 -1.75 4.16 -1.41
CA GLY A 239 -1.39 4.06 -2.82
C GLY A 239 -0.23 4.99 -3.17
N ILE A 240 -0.18 6.20 -2.59
CA ILE A 240 0.96 7.10 -2.78
C ILE A 240 2.22 6.53 -2.10
N GLU A 241 2.10 5.91 -0.92
CA GLU A 241 3.20 5.20 -0.28
C GLU A 241 3.75 4.11 -1.20
N ASP A 242 2.88 3.30 -1.82
CA ASP A 242 3.29 2.20 -2.69
C ASP A 242 3.95 2.66 -3.99
N LEU A 243 3.60 3.85 -4.46
CA LEU A 243 4.17 4.45 -5.67
C LEU A 243 5.49 5.20 -5.40
N THR A 244 5.74 5.66 -4.17
CA THR A 244 6.80 6.65 -3.89
C THR A 244 7.74 6.28 -2.74
N GLY A 245 7.31 5.42 -1.83
CA GLY A 245 7.88 5.23 -0.49
C GLY A 245 7.82 6.47 0.40
N GLY A 246 6.83 7.33 0.16
CA GLY A 246 6.46 8.42 1.05
C GLY A 246 5.86 7.92 2.37
N VAL A 247 5.42 8.86 3.21
CA VAL A 247 4.74 8.55 4.47
C VAL A 247 3.44 9.33 4.55
N SER A 248 2.34 8.59 4.70
CA SER A 248 0.99 9.13 4.74
C SER A 248 0.50 9.33 6.18
N THR A 249 -0.25 10.40 6.37
CA THR A 249 -0.92 10.73 7.63
C THR A 249 -2.31 11.23 7.33
N LYS A 250 -3.30 10.76 8.08
CA LYS A 250 -4.64 11.30 7.99
C LYS A 250 -4.83 12.51 8.91
N VAL A 251 -5.42 13.55 8.36
CA VAL A 251 -5.84 14.76 9.07
C VAL A 251 -7.36 14.89 8.94
N LEU A 252 -8.08 14.88 10.07
CA LEU A 252 -9.50 15.21 10.06
C LEU A 252 -9.64 16.73 10.04
N MET A 253 -10.53 17.25 9.19
CA MET A 253 -10.75 18.68 9.06
C MET A 253 -11.18 19.31 10.38
N THR A 254 -11.94 18.59 11.20
CA THR A 254 -12.39 19.04 12.53
C THR A 254 -11.27 19.18 13.56
N ASP A 255 -10.11 18.58 13.33
CA ASP A 255 -8.95 18.67 14.25
C ASP A 255 -7.97 19.79 13.85
N ILE A 256 -8.20 20.44 12.71
CA ILE A 256 -7.36 21.56 12.27
C ILE A 256 -7.72 22.78 13.11
N LEU A 257 -6.81 23.17 14.01
CA LEU A 257 -7.00 24.32 14.90
C LEU A 257 -7.07 25.66 14.15
N ASN A 258 -6.28 25.80 13.08
CA ASN A 258 -6.17 27.03 12.32
C ASN A 258 -5.96 26.72 10.83
N TYR A 259 -7.02 26.92 10.05
CA TYR A 259 -7.02 26.68 8.61
C TYR A 259 -6.05 27.59 7.83
N ASP A 260 -5.86 28.85 8.26
CA ASP A 260 -4.89 29.75 7.61
C ASP A 260 -3.45 29.25 7.78
N ARG A 261 -3.12 28.78 8.99
CA ARG A 261 -1.82 28.19 9.28
C ARG A 261 -1.63 26.88 8.53
N PHE A 262 -2.67 26.03 8.47
CA PHE A 262 -2.64 24.80 7.70
C PHE A 262 -2.40 25.08 6.21
N TRP A 263 -3.07 26.07 5.63
CA TRP A 263 -2.77 26.49 4.26
C TRP A 263 -1.31 26.89 4.07
N ALA A 264 -0.80 27.75 4.96
CA ALA A 264 0.55 28.30 4.85
C ALA A 264 1.66 27.26 5.07
N GLU A 265 1.46 26.30 5.97
CA GLU A 265 2.48 25.30 6.35
C GLU A 265 2.32 23.94 5.63
N GLU A 266 1.13 23.62 5.12
CA GLU A 266 0.82 22.33 4.50
C GLU A 266 0.42 22.48 3.03
N PHE A 267 -0.74 23.08 2.71
CA PHE A 267 -1.19 23.15 1.31
C PHE A 267 -0.24 23.92 0.39
N SER A 268 0.46 24.94 0.90
CA SER A 268 1.49 25.67 0.14
C SER A 268 2.64 24.79 -0.37
N ARG A 269 2.80 23.57 0.20
CA ARG A 269 3.82 22.58 -0.16
C ARG A 269 3.32 21.53 -1.16
N THR A 270 2.09 21.66 -1.66
CA THR A 270 1.50 20.78 -2.67
C THR A 270 2.41 20.69 -3.88
N ASN A 271 2.77 19.46 -4.29
CA ASN A 271 3.71 19.14 -5.38
C ASN A 271 5.15 19.65 -5.17
N VAL A 272 5.48 20.18 -3.98
CA VAL A 272 6.84 20.57 -3.61
C VAL A 272 7.53 19.45 -2.86
N ASP A 273 6.89 18.91 -1.83
CA ASP A 273 7.35 17.76 -1.04
C ASP A 273 6.21 17.01 -0.36
N THR A 274 4.97 17.41 -0.66
CA THR A 274 3.78 16.87 -0.04
C THR A 274 2.69 16.70 -1.10
N LEU A 275 2.05 15.54 -1.08
CA LEU A 275 0.85 15.24 -1.87
C LEU A 275 -0.35 15.15 -0.94
N PHE A 276 -1.51 15.54 -1.48
CA PHE A 276 -2.75 15.57 -0.73
C PHE A 276 -3.86 14.86 -1.49
N SER A 277 -4.66 14.08 -0.77
CA SER A 277 -5.95 13.58 -1.21
C SER A 277 -7.00 13.96 -0.18
N ALA A 278 -8.27 13.91 -0.56
CA ALA A 278 -9.37 14.26 0.33
C ALA A 278 -10.58 13.34 0.16
N TYR A 279 -11.36 13.27 1.23
CA TYR A 279 -12.55 12.42 1.31
C TYR A 279 -13.71 13.16 1.98
N ILE A 280 -14.90 12.68 1.68
CA ILE A 280 -16.14 13.12 2.32
C ILE A 280 -16.76 11.91 3.03
N ILE A 281 -16.67 11.90 4.34
CA ILE A 281 -17.14 10.83 5.23
C ILE A 281 -18.11 11.43 6.25
N LYS A 282 -19.40 11.32 5.97
CA LYS A 282 -20.49 11.79 6.86
C LYS A 282 -21.30 10.59 7.38
N LYS A 283 -21.87 10.69 8.58
CA LYS A 283 -22.52 9.61 9.38
C LYS A 283 -23.54 8.73 8.63
N ASN A 284 -24.13 9.20 7.53
CA ASN A 284 -25.11 8.46 6.73
C ASN A 284 -24.74 8.41 5.23
N SER A 285 -23.46 8.56 4.89
CA SER A 285 -23.03 8.48 3.50
C SER A 285 -23.15 7.03 3.04
N GLY A 286 -23.78 6.81 1.88
CA GLY A 286 -23.68 5.54 1.18
C GLY A 286 -22.34 5.46 0.43
N LEU A 287 -21.90 4.25 0.10
CA LEU A 287 -20.74 4.06 -0.75
C LEU A 287 -20.97 4.80 -2.08
N GLU A 288 -20.03 5.68 -2.43
CA GLU A 288 -20.06 6.48 -3.66
C GLU A 288 -21.37 7.28 -3.86
N SER A 289 -22.03 7.68 -2.75
CA SER A 289 -23.28 8.43 -2.81
C SER A 289 -23.03 9.87 -3.25
N ARG A 290 -23.83 10.37 -4.20
CA ARG A 290 -23.68 11.72 -4.78
C ARG A 290 -24.50 12.75 -4.01
N SER A 291 -23.89 13.88 -3.71
CA SER A 291 -24.56 15.05 -3.14
C SER A 291 -25.08 15.99 -4.23
N ASP A 292 -26.05 16.84 -3.87
CA ASP A 292 -26.67 17.81 -4.80
C ASP A 292 -25.65 18.82 -5.36
N ASN A 293 -24.53 19.04 -4.66
CA ASN A 293 -23.43 19.90 -5.09
C ASN A 293 -22.43 19.22 -6.07
N GLY A 294 -22.72 17.98 -6.49
CA GLY A 294 -21.93 17.22 -7.47
C GLY A 294 -20.81 16.35 -6.87
N LEU A 295 -20.48 16.53 -5.58
CA LEU A 295 -19.46 15.72 -4.91
C LEU A 295 -19.96 14.29 -4.60
N VAL A 296 -19.01 13.40 -4.39
CA VAL A 296 -19.22 11.98 -4.12
C VAL A 296 -18.68 11.67 -2.74
N HIS A 297 -19.49 11.05 -1.90
CA HIS A 297 -19.08 10.63 -0.56
C HIS A 297 -18.48 9.23 -0.57
N LEU A 298 -17.68 8.90 0.46
CA LEU A 298 -16.95 7.64 0.56
C LEU A 298 -16.15 7.32 -0.73
N HIS A 299 -15.53 8.36 -1.28
CA HIS A 299 -14.80 8.33 -2.54
C HIS A 299 -13.52 9.17 -2.42
N ALA A 300 -12.48 8.76 -3.14
CA ALA A 300 -11.19 9.42 -3.12
C ALA A 300 -11.10 10.57 -4.12
N TYR A 301 -10.65 11.74 -3.67
CA TYR A 301 -10.30 12.87 -4.53
C TYR A 301 -8.82 13.20 -4.43
N SER A 302 -8.19 13.55 -5.55
CA SER A 302 -6.82 14.06 -5.58
C SER A 302 -6.81 15.58 -5.46
N ILE A 303 -5.89 16.15 -4.68
CA ILE A 303 -5.64 17.59 -4.68
C ILE A 303 -4.40 17.85 -5.54
N LEU A 304 -4.64 18.29 -6.77
CA LEU A 304 -3.60 18.43 -7.79
C LEU A 304 -2.82 19.74 -7.68
N LYS A 305 -3.44 20.82 -7.21
CA LYS A 305 -2.79 22.13 -7.04
C LYS A 305 -3.40 22.88 -5.86
N ALA A 306 -2.56 23.66 -5.17
CA ALA A 306 -2.99 24.67 -4.21
C ALA A 306 -2.33 26.01 -4.58
N VAL A 307 -3.14 27.02 -4.88
CA VAL A 307 -2.64 28.32 -5.36
C VAL A 307 -3.35 29.49 -4.68
N GLU A 308 -2.62 30.58 -4.46
CA GLU A 308 -3.19 31.84 -4.00
C GLU A 308 -3.03 32.89 -5.11
N VAL A 309 -4.16 33.40 -5.60
CA VAL A 309 -4.21 34.37 -6.71
C VAL A 309 -5.06 35.55 -6.27
N ASN A 310 -4.51 36.76 -6.37
CA ASN A 310 -5.15 38.01 -5.94
C ASN A 310 -5.69 38.00 -4.50
N GLY A 311 -5.04 37.26 -3.59
CA GLY A 311 -5.45 37.12 -2.18
C GLY A 311 -6.57 36.09 -1.94
N THR A 312 -6.97 35.35 -2.96
CA THR A 312 -7.94 34.26 -2.87
C THR A 312 -7.24 32.91 -3.04
N ARG A 313 -7.61 31.93 -2.21
CA ARG A 313 -6.98 30.60 -2.17
C ARG A 313 -7.85 29.58 -2.89
N PHE A 314 -7.22 28.78 -3.73
CA PHE A 314 -7.89 27.80 -4.58
C PHE A 314 -7.20 26.44 -4.53
N LEU A 315 -8.01 25.40 -4.54
CA LEU A 315 -7.59 24.02 -4.73
C LEU A 315 -8.09 23.53 -6.09
N MET A 316 -7.20 22.87 -6.84
CA MET A 316 -7.60 22.08 -8.02
C MET A 316 -7.75 20.64 -7.56
N ILE A 317 -8.98 20.13 -7.60
CA ILE A 317 -9.36 18.83 -7.06
C ILE A 317 -9.80 17.95 -8.24
N ARG A 318 -9.46 16.66 -8.19
CA ARG A 318 -9.81 15.71 -9.26
C ARG A 318 -10.53 14.47 -8.73
N ASN A 319 -11.64 14.15 -9.38
CA ASN A 319 -12.33 12.87 -9.29
C ASN A 319 -11.66 11.86 -10.24
N PRO A 320 -11.14 10.71 -9.74
CA PRO A 320 -10.48 9.70 -10.56
C PRO A 320 -11.40 8.99 -11.57
N TRP A 321 -12.73 9.16 -11.47
CA TRP A 321 -13.65 8.69 -12.51
C TRP A 321 -13.47 9.40 -13.84
N GLY A 322 -12.80 10.56 -13.86
CA GLY A 322 -12.66 11.40 -15.04
C GLY A 322 -13.96 12.07 -15.45
N GLN A 323 -14.90 12.20 -14.52
CA GLN A 323 -16.21 12.85 -14.65
C GLN A 323 -16.81 13.11 -13.25
N HIS A 324 -17.94 13.79 -13.19
CA HIS A 324 -18.69 14.13 -11.97
C HIS A 324 -17.93 15.08 -11.04
N GLU A 325 -18.15 16.36 -11.32
CA GLU A 325 -17.45 17.50 -10.70
C GLU A 325 -18.33 18.32 -9.77
N TRP A 326 -17.68 19.16 -8.97
CA TRP A 326 -18.31 20.23 -8.20
C TRP A 326 -19.14 21.15 -9.09
N ASN A 327 -20.40 21.40 -8.72
CA ASN A 327 -21.31 22.26 -9.47
C ASN A 327 -21.57 23.63 -8.79
N GLY A 328 -20.86 23.94 -7.70
CA GLY A 328 -20.97 25.20 -6.99
C GLY A 328 -20.08 26.29 -7.58
N ARG A 329 -19.61 27.19 -6.71
CA ARG A 329 -18.79 28.35 -7.10
C ARG A 329 -17.44 27.89 -7.67
N TRP A 330 -17.04 28.45 -8.81
CA TRP A 330 -15.86 28.05 -9.61
C TRP A 330 -15.95 26.69 -10.32
N SER A 331 -17.13 26.08 -10.37
CA SER A 331 -17.42 25.00 -11.32
C SER A 331 -17.29 25.46 -12.77
N ASP A 332 -17.24 24.53 -13.72
CA ASP A 332 -17.18 24.80 -15.15
C ASP A 332 -18.28 25.74 -15.67
N GLY A 333 -19.48 25.69 -15.08
CA GLY A 333 -20.61 26.55 -15.45
C GLY A 333 -20.67 27.88 -14.69
N SER A 334 -19.68 28.16 -13.82
CA SER A 334 -19.77 29.24 -12.84
C SER A 334 -19.61 30.62 -13.47
N LYS A 335 -20.44 31.58 -13.04
CA LYS A 335 -20.41 32.99 -13.50
C LYS A 335 -19.18 33.77 -13.02
N GLU A 336 -18.42 33.19 -12.09
CA GLU A 336 -17.22 33.71 -11.46
C GLU A 336 -16.03 33.73 -12.42
N TRP A 337 -16.05 32.88 -13.45
CA TRP A 337 -15.02 32.84 -14.48
C TRP A 337 -15.02 34.11 -15.32
N THR A 338 -13.93 34.88 -15.22
CA THR A 338 -13.59 35.97 -16.14
C THR A 338 -12.35 35.59 -16.96
N PRO A 339 -12.07 36.24 -18.10
CA PRO A 339 -10.86 35.99 -18.88
C PRO A 339 -9.56 36.06 -18.06
N GLU A 340 -9.50 36.97 -17.09
CA GLU A 340 -8.36 37.14 -16.19
C GLU A 340 -8.19 35.93 -15.26
N TRP A 341 -9.28 35.42 -14.70
CA TRP A 341 -9.24 34.25 -13.82
C TRP A 341 -8.97 32.95 -14.58
N MET A 342 -9.56 32.77 -15.77
CA MET A 342 -9.29 31.62 -16.63
C MET A 342 -7.80 31.54 -16.99
N ALA A 343 -7.18 32.68 -17.33
CA ALA A 343 -5.75 32.73 -17.60
C ALA A 343 -4.89 32.51 -16.34
N ALA A 344 -5.31 33.01 -15.18
CA ALA A 344 -4.54 32.89 -13.94
C ALA A 344 -4.56 31.47 -13.35
N LEU A 345 -5.66 30.74 -13.53
CA LEU A 345 -5.85 29.38 -13.02
C LEU A 345 -5.67 28.29 -14.10
N ASP A 346 -5.40 28.68 -15.35
CA ASP A 346 -5.30 27.76 -16.49
C ASP A 346 -6.52 26.82 -16.59
N HIS A 347 -7.71 27.39 -16.41
CA HIS A 347 -8.96 26.62 -16.37
C HIS A 347 -9.36 26.16 -17.78
N LYS A 348 -9.77 24.89 -17.88
CA LYS A 348 -10.32 24.26 -19.07
C LYS A 348 -11.74 23.79 -18.75
N PHE A 349 -12.65 23.96 -19.71
CA PHE A 349 -14.02 23.47 -19.59
C PHE A 349 -14.12 22.04 -20.09
N GLY A 350 -14.88 21.22 -19.38
CA GLY A 350 -15.22 19.84 -19.73
C GLY A 350 -15.44 19.01 -18.46
N ASP A 351 -16.35 18.05 -18.51
CA ASP A 351 -16.54 17.05 -17.44
C ASP A 351 -15.40 16.02 -17.54
N ASP A 352 -14.21 16.42 -17.12
CA ASP A 352 -12.99 15.60 -17.12
C ASP A 352 -12.62 15.10 -15.72
N GLY A 353 -13.40 15.48 -14.71
CA GLY A 353 -13.24 15.16 -13.30
C GLY A 353 -12.44 16.18 -12.50
N ALA A 354 -11.75 17.15 -13.13
CA ALA A 354 -10.95 18.17 -12.44
C ALA A 354 -11.67 19.52 -12.35
N PHE A 355 -11.79 20.04 -11.12
CA PHE A 355 -12.48 21.30 -10.86
C PHE A 355 -11.70 22.19 -9.90
N TRP A 356 -11.93 23.50 -10.03
CA TRP A 356 -11.44 24.49 -9.07
C TRP A 356 -12.46 24.73 -7.97
N MET A 357 -11.97 24.84 -6.74
CA MET A 357 -12.77 25.14 -5.56
C MET A 357 -12.03 26.16 -4.68
N GLN A 358 -12.76 27.11 -4.10
CA GLN A 358 -12.16 27.99 -3.10
C GLN A 358 -11.90 27.26 -1.80
N TYR A 359 -10.83 27.64 -1.08
CA TYR A 359 -10.43 26.94 0.13
C TYR A 359 -11.53 26.96 1.22
N GLU A 360 -12.32 28.02 1.27
CA GLU A 360 -13.46 28.13 2.19
C GLU A 360 -14.54 27.07 1.91
N ASP A 361 -14.87 26.86 0.63
CA ASP A 361 -15.85 25.84 0.22
C ASP A 361 -15.30 24.43 0.50
N PHE A 362 -14.00 24.22 0.32
CA PHE A 362 -13.35 22.95 0.65
C PHE A 362 -13.44 22.61 2.15
N ILE A 363 -13.24 23.60 3.03
CA ILE A 363 -13.35 23.44 4.49
C ILE A 363 -14.78 23.03 4.91
N GLU A 364 -15.79 23.54 4.21
CA GLU A 364 -17.19 23.24 4.51
C GLU A 364 -17.62 21.83 4.03
N GLU A 365 -17.06 21.36 2.92
CA GLU A 365 -17.53 20.15 2.24
C GLU A 365 -16.73 18.89 2.58
N PHE A 366 -15.40 18.97 2.59
CA PHE A 366 -14.50 17.83 2.83
C PHE A 366 -14.31 17.58 4.32
N THR A 367 -14.14 16.31 4.70
CA THR A 367 -14.07 15.91 6.11
C THR A 367 -12.70 15.39 6.52
N GLU A 368 -11.95 14.81 5.57
CA GLU A 368 -10.66 14.18 5.82
C GLU A 368 -9.69 14.45 4.69
N ILE A 369 -8.40 14.56 5.04
CA ILE A 369 -7.28 14.74 4.12
C ILE A 369 -6.26 13.62 4.41
N ASP A 370 -5.75 12.94 3.37
CA ASP A 370 -4.45 12.27 3.51
C ASP A 370 -3.35 13.24 3.09
N ARG A 371 -2.38 13.41 3.98
CA ARG A 371 -1.16 14.18 3.75
C ARG A 371 -0.01 13.20 3.62
N THR A 372 0.59 13.14 2.44
CA THR A 372 1.71 12.25 2.14
C THR A 372 2.99 13.04 1.98
N ARG A 373 3.96 12.83 2.87
CA ARG A 373 5.31 13.41 2.76
C ARG A 373 6.13 12.58 1.78
N LEU A 374 6.77 13.26 0.83
CA LEU A 374 7.70 12.67 -0.10
C LEU A 374 9.13 12.97 0.31
N TYR A 375 10.04 12.05 -0.01
CA TYR A 375 11.44 12.13 0.40
C TYR A 375 12.35 12.13 -0.82
N ASP A 376 13.33 13.03 -0.81
CA ASP A 376 14.40 13.08 -1.81
C ASP A 376 15.53 12.08 -1.48
N ALA A 377 16.50 11.97 -2.40
CA ALA A 377 17.66 11.08 -2.27
C ALA A 377 18.63 11.39 -1.11
N THR A 378 18.41 12.46 -0.35
CA THR A 378 19.23 12.82 0.81
C THR A 378 18.60 12.36 2.13
N TRP A 379 17.46 11.69 2.09
CA TRP A 379 16.87 10.97 3.23
C TRP A 379 17.33 9.52 3.25
N PHE A 380 17.50 8.99 4.45
CA PHE A 380 17.81 7.59 4.74
C PHE A 380 16.63 6.96 5.47
N VAL A 381 16.40 5.69 5.18
CA VAL A 381 15.35 4.88 5.82
C VAL A 381 16.02 3.66 6.43
N ASN A 382 15.89 3.53 7.75
CA ASN A 382 16.26 2.33 8.48
C ASN A 382 15.02 1.71 9.09
N GLN A 383 14.99 0.39 9.18
CA GLN A 383 13.82 -0.33 9.63
C GLN A 383 14.17 -1.65 10.29
N GLU A 384 13.26 -2.11 11.14
CA GLU A 384 13.26 -3.46 11.70
C GLU A 384 11.82 -3.95 11.78
N TRP A 385 11.61 -5.24 11.50
CA TRP A 385 10.30 -5.88 11.53
C TRP A 385 10.31 -7.04 12.53
N MET A 386 9.17 -7.29 13.18
CA MET A 386 8.99 -8.41 14.09
C MET A 386 7.56 -8.94 14.03
N GLU A 387 7.39 -10.20 14.40
CA GLU A 387 6.10 -10.74 14.78
C GLU A 387 5.81 -10.28 16.22
N TYR A 388 4.65 -9.66 16.39
CA TYR A 388 4.17 -9.20 17.68
C TYR A 388 2.86 -9.91 18.02
N ARG A 389 2.75 -10.42 19.24
CA ARG A 389 1.52 -11.08 19.73
C ARG A 389 0.73 -10.09 20.59
N SER A 390 -0.40 -9.64 20.08
CA SER A 390 -1.23 -8.67 20.79
C SER A 390 -1.91 -9.29 22.00
N ALA A 391 -1.75 -8.66 23.17
CA ALA A 391 -2.44 -9.05 24.40
C ALA A 391 -3.95 -8.75 24.37
N TRP A 392 -4.72 -9.44 25.22
CA TRP A 392 -6.11 -9.11 25.50
C TRP A 392 -6.41 -9.11 27.00
N PRO A 393 -6.90 -7.99 27.56
CA PRO A 393 -7.05 -6.68 26.92
C PRO A 393 -5.73 -6.07 26.43
N ALA A 394 -5.79 -5.18 25.44
CA ALA A 394 -4.58 -4.53 24.91
C ALA A 394 -3.87 -3.72 26.01
N ALA A 395 -2.55 -3.89 26.11
CA ALA A 395 -1.67 -3.23 27.07
C ALA A 395 -0.53 -2.48 26.36
N TRP A 396 0.17 -1.61 27.09
CA TRP A 396 1.38 -0.97 26.60
C TRP A 396 2.58 -1.87 26.92
N ASP A 397 3.32 -2.25 25.90
CA ASP A 397 4.61 -2.90 26.04
C ASP A 397 5.72 -1.88 25.85
N GLN A 398 6.68 -1.90 26.76
CA GLN A 398 7.76 -0.94 26.78
C GLN A 398 8.95 -1.46 25.98
N ARG A 399 9.67 -0.54 25.33
CA ARG A 399 10.93 -0.83 24.64
C ARG A 399 10.81 -1.94 23.59
N VAL A 400 9.69 -2.02 22.88
CA VAL A 400 9.51 -3.01 21.81
C VAL A 400 10.49 -2.76 20.67
N PHE A 401 10.73 -1.48 20.35
CA PHE A 401 11.79 -1.06 19.45
C PHE A 401 12.66 0.03 20.08
N GLN A 402 13.88 0.18 19.59
CA GLN A 402 14.73 1.32 19.88
C GLN A 402 15.39 1.81 18.60
N PHE A 403 15.55 3.14 18.49
CA PHE A 403 16.34 3.74 17.43
C PHE A 403 17.34 4.74 18.00
N SER A 404 18.45 4.91 17.29
CA SER A 404 19.48 5.89 17.66
C SER A 404 19.77 6.85 16.52
N LEU A 405 19.97 8.12 16.87
CA LEU A 405 20.38 9.19 15.97
C LEU A 405 21.75 9.71 16.41
N SER A 406 22.70 9.74 15.49
CA SER A 406 24.05 10.29 15.67
C SER A 406 24.09 11.82 15.52
N THR A 407 23.11 12.40 14.82
CA THR A 407 23.02 13.84 14.54
C THR A 407 21.63 14.42 14.81
N ASP A 408 21.58 15.70 15.18
CA ASP A 408 20.33 16.45 15.28
C ASP A 408 19.76 16.68 13.87
N GLY A 409 18.46 16.48 13.69
CA GLY A 409 17.84 16.64 12.37
C GLY A 409 16.36 16.35 12.33
N PRO A 410 15.71 16.51 11.17
CA PRO A 410 14.34 16.09 11.00
C PRO A 410 14.25 14.56 11.00
N ALA A 411 13.21 14.02 11.62
CA ALA A 411 12.94 12.60 11.67
C ALA A 411 11.44 12.32 11.54
N ASN A 412 11.06 11.27 10.81
CA ASN A 412 9.70 10.75 10.81
C ASN A 412 9.72 9.29 11.26
N ILE A 413 9.05 9.01 12.38
CA ILE A 413 9.01 7.71 13.03
C ILE A 413 7.70 7.03 12.63
N VAL A 414 7.78 5.91 11.90
CA VAL A 414 6.63 5.25 11.29
C VAL A 414 6.51 3.84 11.85
N LEU A 415 5.38 3.53 12.46
CA LEU A 415 5.01 2.18 12.83
C LEU A 415 4.01 1.66 11.81
N ALA A 416 4.26 0.49 11.23
CA ALA A 416 3.39 -0.12 10.23
C ALA A 416 3.10 -1.58 10.57
N LYS A 417 1.96 -2.07 10.10
CA LYS A 417 1.68 -3.51 9.96
C LYS A 417 1.95 -3.93 8.52
N ALA A 418 2.25 -5.21 8.32
CA ALA A 418 2.43 -5.73 6.97
C ALA A 418 1.16 -5.57 6.13
N ASP A 419 1.33 -5.44 4.81
CA ASP A 419 0.20 -5.23 3.91
C ASP A 419 -0.62 -6.51 3.70
N GLU A 420 -1.78 -6.56 4.35
CA GLU A 420 -2.73 -7.67 4.32
C GLU A 420 -3.34 -7.93 2.94
N ARG A 421 -3.37 -6.93 2.03
CA ARG A 421 -3.95 -7.10 0.68
C ARG A 421 -3.28 -8.19 -0.16
N TYR A 422 -2.00 -8.47 0.13
CA TYR A 422 -1.24 -9.49 -0.60
C TYR A 422 -1.66 -10.91 -0.28
N PHE A 423 -2.25 -11.10 0.89
CA PHE A 423 -2.71 -12.39 1.37
C PHE A 423 -4.19 -12.30 1.74
N HIS A 424 -4.95 -11.57 0.92
CA HIS A 424 -6.38 -11.33 1.12
C HIS A 424 -7.12 -12.65 1.33
N GLY A 425 -7.86 -12.74 2.43
CA GLY A 425 -8.52 -13.95 2.94
C GLY A 425 -7.74 -14.70 4.02
N LEU A 426 -6.46 -14.37 4.27
CA LEU A 426 -5.62 -14.95 5.32
C LEU A 426 -5.20 -13.91 6.38
N GLU A 427 -5.95 -12.83 6.53
CA GLU A 427 -5.73 -11.79 7.56
C GLU A 427 -6.07 -12.32 8.96
N GLY A 428 -6.94 -13.32 9.01
CA GLY A 428 -7.44 -13.92 10.24
C GLY A 428 -8.62 -13.15 10.87
N PRO A 429 -8.98 -13.51 12.12
CA PRO A 429 -10.25 -13.10 12.73
C PRO A 429 -10.21 -11.72 13.39
N PHE A 430 -9.07 -11.01 13.28
CA PHE A 430 -8.83 -9.75 13.97
C PHE A 430 -8.31 -8.66 13.04
N GLU A 431 -8.76 -7.44 13.27
CA GLU A 431 -8.13 -6.22 12.77
C GLU A 431 -7.30 -5.58 13.88
N TYR A 432 -6.14 -5.02 13.52
CA TYR A 432 -5.16 -4.48 14.47
C TYR A 432 -5.02 -2.96 14.35
N GLY A 433 -5.34 -2.24 15.42
CA GLY A 433 -5.09 -0.81 15.57
C GLY A 433 -3.73 -0.53 16.21
N LEU A 434 -2.96 0.38 15.62
CA LEU A 434 -1.60 0.72 16.05
C LEU A 434 -1.59 1.91 17.00
N ARG A 435 -0.79 1.84 18.07
CA ARG A 435 -0.47 2.98 18.95
C ARG A 435 1.00 2.94 19.35
N MET A 436 1.59 4.12 19.48
CA MET A 436 3.02 4.29 19.69
C MET A 436 3.28 5.46 20.64
N GLU A 437 4.20 5.27 21.57
CA GLU A 437 4.85 6.33 22.35
C GLU A 437 6.36 6.29 22.10
N VAL A 438 6.98 7.46 21.94
CA VAL A 438 8.43 7.61 21.76
C VAL A 438 9.00 8.30 22.99
N HIS A 439 10.04 7.71 23.57
CA HIS A 439 10.73 8.21 24.76
C HIS A 439 12.23 8.32 24.50
N LYS A 440 12.84 9.45 24.85
CA LYS A 440 14.29 9.62 24.79
C LYS A 440 14.93 8.95 26.00
N VAL A 441 15.94 8.13 25.77
CA VAL A 441 16.74 7.49 26.82
C VAL A 441 17.71 8.52 27.41
N GLY A 442 17.76 8.60 28.75
CA GLY A 442 18.63 9.50 29.50
C GLY A 442 20.08 9.03 29.55
N ASN A 443 21.01 9.96 29.73
CA ASN A 443 22.46 9.68 29.86
C ASN A 443 22.89 9.33 31.31
N GLY A 444 21.96 8.88 32.16
CA GLY A 444 22.28 8.49 33.54
C GLY A 444 22.97 7.13 33.59
N ASP A 445 23.81 6.90 34.59
CA ASP A 445 24.50 5.61 34.82
C ASP A 445 23.53 4.43 35.09
N ASP A 446 22.22 4.69 35.20
CA ASP A 446 21.17 3.70 35.50
C ASP A 446 20.41 3.16 34.27
N GLY A 447 20.52 3.77 33.09
CA GLY A 447 19.82 3.30 31.86
C GLY A 447 18.28 3.26 31.94
N GLU A 448 17.68 3.68 33.06
CA GLU A 448 16.24 3.57 33.34
C GLU A 448 15.48 4.88 33.10
N THR A 449 16.15 6.03 33.11
CA THR A 449 15.45 7.30 32.94
C THR A 449 15.04 7.52 31.48
N ARG A 450 13.73 7.53 31.22
CA ARG A 450 13.16 7.79 29.89
C ARG A 450 12.29 9.06 29.92
N SER A 451 12.43 9.94 28.94
CA SER A 451 11.64 11.17 28.84
C SER A 451 10.73 11.16 27.61
N PHE A 452 9.45 11.42 27.82
CA PHE A 452 8.44 11.47 26.76
C PHE A 452 8.78 12.46 25.64
N VAL A 453 8.63 12.03 24.38
CA VAL A 453 8.90 12.83 23.18
C VAL A 453 7.63 13.05 22.37
N GLY A 454 6.87 11.99 22.10
CA GLY A 454 5.70 12.06 21.24
C GLY A 454 4.85 10.81 21.32
N ARG A 455 3.59 10.91 20.87
CA ARG A 455 2.63 9.82 20.93
C ARG A 455 1.58 9.88 19.84
N PHE A 456 1.21 8.71 19.35
CA PHE A 456 0.05 8.48 18.52
C PHE A 456 -0.85 7.41 19.16
N VAL A 457 -2.12 7.76 19.45
CA VAL A 457 -3.08 6.90 20.17
C VAL A 457 -4.44 6.80 19.50
N ARG A 458 -4.59 7.38 18.30
CA ARG A 458 -5.86 7.30 17.59
C ARG A 458 -6.02 5.91 17.01
N ASN A 459 -7.18 5.31 17.23
CA ASN A 459 -7.57 4.12 16.47
C ASN A 459 -7.98 4.61 15.08
N TYR A 460 -7.02 4.56 14.16
CA TYR A 460 -7.24 4.85 12.76
C TYR A 460 -7.10 3.54 11.96
N TYR A 461 -8.03 3.27 11.05
CA TYR A 461 -8.01 2.10 10.18
C TYR A 461 -7.03 2.38 9.04
N GLY A 462 -5.78 1.95 9.19
CA GLY A 462 -4.75 2.12 8.16
C GLY A 462 -3.53 1.25 8.41
N ARG A 463 -2.74 1.00 7.36
CA ARG A 463 -1.53 0.17 7.40
C ARG A 463 -0.41 0.76 8.26
N SER A 464 -0.37 2.08 8.46
CA SER A 464 0.70 2.74 9.20
C SER A 464 0.23 3.95 10.01
N ILE A 465 1.01 4.30 11.04
CA ILE A 465 0.92 5.53 11.82
C ILE A 465 2.29 6.20 11.86
N SER A 466 2.33 7.52 12.02
CA SER A 466 3.62 8.22 12.06
C SER A 466 3.66 9.43 12.98
N LEU A 467 4.88 9.75 13.45
CA LEU A 467 5.22 10.91 14.24
C LEU A 467 6.32 11.70 13.52
N GLU A 468 5.95 12.86 12.99
CA GLU A 468 6.84 13.75 12.26
C GLU A 468 7.47 14.80 13.20
N PHE A 469 8.80 14.83 13.24
CA PHE A 469 9.59 15.79 14.01
C PHE A 469 10.43 16.66 13.04
N PRO A 470 10.13 17.97 12.91
CA PRO A 470 10.96 18.87 12.11
C PRO A 470 12.39 18.99 12.66
N HIS A 471 12.57 18.72 13.94
CA HIS A 471 13.86 18.68 14.61
C HIS A 471 13.78 17.73 15.81
N LEU A 472 14.59 16.67 15.77
CA LEU A 472 14.81 15.71 16.84
C LEU A 472 16.31 15.69 17.14
N ALA A 473 16.66 15.76 18.42
CA ALA A 473 18.06 15.78 18.84
C ALA A 473 18.71 14.40 18.70
N ALA A 474 20.02 14.36 18.55
CA ALA A 474 20.81 13.14 18.62
C ALA A 474 20.60 12.43 19.98
N GLY A 475 20.68 11.11 19.95
CA GLY A 475 20.50 10.24 21.11
C GLY A 475 19.72 8.98 20.77
N THR A 476 19.46 8.21 21.82
CA THR A 476 18.75 6.93 21.75
C THR A 476 17.31 7.10 22.23
N TYR A 477 16.39 6.40 21.57
CA TYR A 477 14.96 6.54 21.75
C TYR A 477 14.30 5.17 21.83
N ASP A 478 13.57 4.92 22.89
CA ASP A 478 12.72 3.74 23.05
C ASP A 478 11.35 4.03 22.45
N VAL A 479 10.76 2.99 21.84
CA VAL A 479 9.41 3.03 21.27
C VAL A 479 8.55 1.99 21.99
N ASP A 480 7.58 2.50 22.73
CA ASP A 480 6.59 1.72 23.47
C ASP A 480 5.36 1.57 22.58
N LEU A 481 4.78 0.36 22.54
CA LEU A 481 3.69 0.02 21.64
C LEU A 481 2.45 -0.45 22.38
N MET A 482 1.29 -0.22 21.78
CA MET A 482 0.04 -0.87 22.16
C MET A 482 -0.70 -1.23 20.88
N ILE A 483 -0.91 -2.53 20.67
CA ILE A 483 -1.66 -3.03 19.53
C ILE A 483 -3.05 -3.46 19.99
N VAL A 484 -4.07 -2.81 19.43
CA VAL A 484 -5.47 -3.06 19.77
C VAL A 484 -6.06 -4.04 18.75
N ARG A 485 -6.34 -5.28 19.16
CA ARG A 485 -7.07 -6.23 18.32
C ARG A 485 -8.58 -6.06 18.46
N THR A 486 -9.31 -6.08 17.34
CA THR A 486 -10.78 -6.05 17.28
C THR A 486 -11.26 -7.21 16.42
N SER A 487 -12.23 -8.00 16.89
CA SER A 487 -12.76 -9.12 16.10
C SER A 487 -13.54 -8.61 14.88
N THR A 488 -13.25 -9.17 13.72
CA THR A 488 -13.92 -8.87 12.44
C THR A 488 -15.09 -9.81 12.15
N GLY A 489 -15.07 -11.01 12.75
CA GLY A 489 -15.98 -12.11 12.43
C GLY A 489 -15.51 -12.97 11.25
N ASN A 490 -14.31 -12.71 10.72
CA ASN A 490 -13.67 -13.58 9.73
C ASN A 490 -13.24 -14.91 10.37
N ASP A 491 -13.09 -15.94 9.54
CA ASP A 491 -12.57 -17.24 9.96
C ASP A 491 -11.06 -17.17 10.28
N SER A 492 -10.55 -18.18 11.00
CA SER A 492 -9.11 -18.29 11.24
C SER A 492 -8.36 -18.62 9.94
N VAL A 493 -7.07 -18.30 9.88
CA VAL A 493 -6.22 -18.62 8.72
C VAL A 493 -6.22 -20.13 8.44
N GLN A 494 -6.20 -20.94 9.49
CA GLN A 494 -6.21 -22.39 9.44
C GLN A 494 -7.54 -22.93 8.88
N ASP A 495 -8.66 -22.34 9.29
CA ASP A 495 -9.99 -22.71 8.79
C ASP A 495 -10.12 -22.38 7.29
N VAL A 496 -9.71 -21.17 6.88
CA VAL A 496 -9.73 -20.77 5.46
C VAL A 496 -8.89 -21.72 4.61
N VAL A 497 -7.69 -22.09 5.06
CA VAL A 497 -6.81 -23.01 4.34
C VAL A 497 -7.39 -24.42 4.26
N SER A 498 -8.11 -24.85 5.29
CA SER A 498 -8.76 -26.17 5.34
C SER A 498 -10.02 -26.23 4.45
N ASP A 499 -10.84 -25.17 4.43
CA ASP A 499 -12.16 -25.17 3.81
C ASP A 499 -12.16 -24.61 2.38
N VAL A 500 -11.47 -23.49 2.16
CA VAL A 500 -11.47 -22.75 0.88
C VAL A 500 -10.35 -23.25 -0.03
N GLY A 501 -9.22 -23.59 0.58
CA GLY A 501 -8.00 -24.00 -0.12
C GLY A 501 -8.14 -25.23 -1.02
N ALA A 502 -9.03 -26.17 -0.68
CA ALA A 502 -9.21 -27.41 -1.43
C ALA A 502 -9.83 -27.21 -2.83
N ALA A 503 -10.60 -26.14 -3.04
CA ALA A 503 -11.26 -25.88 -4.32
C ALA A 503 -10.39 -25.11 -5.32
N ARG A 504 -9.35 -24.41 -4.85
CA ARG A 504 -8.50 -23.50 -5.64
C ARG A 504 -7.01 -23.63 -5.25
N PRO A 505 -6.37 -24.76 -5.55
CA PRO A 505 -5.03 -25.08 -5.04
C PRO A 505 -3.95 -24.09 -5.50
N ASP A 506 -3.98 -23.63 -6.76
CA ASP A 506 -2.99 -22.69 -7.28
C ASP A 506 -3.12 -21.31 -6.64
N LYS A 507 -4.37 -20.82 -6.45
CA LYS A 507 -4.63 -19.56 -5.74
C LYS A 507 -4.20 -19.65 -4.28
N LEU A 508 -4.53 -20.75 -3.61
CA LEU A 508 -4.11 -20.97 -2.23
C LEU A 508 -2.57 -20.95 -2.12
N LEU A 509 -1.88 -21.66 -3.02
CA LEU A 509 -0.42 -21.70 -3.04
C LEU A 509 0.18 -20.30 -3.13
N GLN A 510 -0.31 -19.48 -4.07
CA GLN A 510 0.13 -18.09 -4.25
C GLN A 510 -0.10 -17.25 -3.00
N ILE A 511 -1.29 -17.30 -2.42
CA ILE A 511 -1.66 -16.48 -1.26
C ILE A 511 -0.93 -16.93 0.01
N CYS A 512 -0.71 -18.24 0.20
CA CYS A 512 0.13 -18.76 1.28
C CYS A 512 1.61 -18.36 1.13
N GLN A 513 2.14 -18.34 -0.10
CA GLN A 513 3.49 -17.81 -0.36
C GLN A 513 3.58 -16.33 0.04
N ASN A 514 2.64 -15.51 -0.41
CA ASN A 514 2.58 -14.08 -0.06
C ASN A 514 2.49 -13.85 1.46
N PHE A 515 1.70 -14.67 2.16
CA PHE A 515 1.59 -14.64 3.63
C PHE A 515 2.92 -14.97 4.31
N ASN A 516 3.59 -16.05 3.86
CA ASN A 516 4.89 -16.45 4.39
C ASN A 516 5.98 -15.40 4.12
N ASP A 517 6.03 -14.84 2.91
CA ASP A 517 7.01 -13.81 2.52
C ASP A 517 6.83 -12.51 3.32
N SER A 518 5.57 -12.13 3.57
CA SER A 518 5.22 -11.01 4.46
C SER A 518 5.77 -11.23 5.86
N ARG A 519 5.58 -12.44 6.40
CA ARG A 519 6.07 -12.83 7.72
C ARG A 519 7.59 -12.87 7.78
N ALA A 520 8.26 -13.48 6.80
CA ALA A 520 9.71 -13.73 6.77
C ALA A 520 10.60 -12.49 7.02
N LYS A 521 10.04 -11.28 6.93
CA LYS A 521 10.66 -10.01 7.33
C LYS A 521 10.92 -9.90 8.84
N ALA A 522 10.14 -10.58 9.66
CA ALA A 522 10.23 -10.49 11.11
C ALA A 522 11.50 -11.17 11.64
N VAL A 523 12.30 -10.44 12.41
CA VAL A 523 13.58 -10.93 12.96
C VAL A 523 13.45 -12.06 13.98
N ASN A 524 12.28 -12.16 14.62
CA ASN A 524 12.01 -13.10 15.70
C ASN A 524 11.17 -14.30 15.26
N LEU A 525 11.10 -14.56 13.95
CA LEU A 525 10.44 -15.76 13.44
C LEU A 525 11.27 -17.01 13.72
N ASN A 526 10.81 -17.81 14.68
CA ASN A 526 11.43 -19.09 15.03
C ASN A 526 10.98 -20.27 14.15
N GLY A 527 10.56 -20.03 12.90
CA GLY A 527 10.16 -21.08 11.95
C GLY A 527 8.96 -21.95 12.40
N ALA A 528 8.23 -21.54 13.44
CA ALA A 528 7.24 -22.37 14.11
C ALA A 528 5.92 -22.56 13.32
N PHE A 529 5.70 -21.77 12.27
CA PHE A 529 4.49 -21.87 11.46
C PHE A 529 4.77 -21.52 9.99
N ASP A 530 4.89 -22.56 9.16
CA ASP A 530 4.91 -22.46 7.70
C ASP A 530 3.52 -22.82 7.16
N LEU A 531 2.82 -21.82 6.62
CA LEU A 531 1.46 -22.02 6.15
C LEU A 531 1.39 -22.91 4.90
N LEU A 532 2.43 -22.95 4.08
CA LEU A 532 2.51 -23.85 2.94
C LEU A 532 2.64 -25.30 3.38
N ALA A 533 3.48 -25.56 4.39
CA ALA A 533 3.59 -26.88 5.00
C ALA A 533 2.24 -27.31 5.60
N PHE A 534 1.55 -26.42 6.31
CA PHE A 534 0.21 -26.67 6.82
C PHE A 534 -0.81 -27.00 5.70
N ALA A 535 -0.89 -26.16 4.67
CA ALA A 535 -1.78 -26.35 3.52
C ALA A 535 -1.51 -27.68 2.79
N SER A 536 -0.24 -28.10 2.66
CA SER A 536 0.10 -29.39 2.04
C SER A 536 -0.45 -30.59 2.86
N GLY A 537 -0.51 -30.45 4.18
CA GLY A 537 -1.08 -31.45 5.07
C GLY A 537 -2.60 -31.54 4.97
N THR A 538 -3.29 -30.42 4.77
CA THR A 538 -4.76 -30.37 4.65
C THR A 538 -5.27 -30.81 3.28
N GLN A 539 -4.48 -30.62 2.22
CA GLN A 539 -4.85 -30.98 0.84
C GLN A 539 -4.58 -32.46 0.45
N SER A 540 -4.08 -33.27 1.39
CA SER A 540 -3.83 -34.70 1.14
C SER A 540 -5.13 -35.46 0.81
N THR A 541 -5.12 -36.28 -0.24
CA THR A 541 -6.22 -37.20 -0.56
C THR A 541 -6.47 -38.18 0.59
N ALA A 542 -7.67 -38.77 0.68
CA ALA A 542 -7.97 -39.79 1.69
C ALA A 542 -6.96 -40.97 1.68
N TYR A 543 -6.36 -41.26 0.52
CA TYR A 543 -5.30 -42.25 0.36
C TYR A 543 -3.97 -41.79 0.99
N GLU A 544 -3.56 -40.55 0.75
CA GLU A 544 -2.34 -39.95 1.31
C GLU A 544 -2.46 -39.75 2.82
N GLN A 545 -3.62 -39.33 3.30
CA GLN A 545 -3.93 -39.25 4.74
C GLN A 545 -3.81 -40.62 5.41
N GLN A 546 -4.31 -41.68 4.76
CA GLN A 546 -4.20 -43.04 5.29
C GLN A 546 -2.75 -43.55 5.30
N ILE A 547 -1.95 -43.22 4.28
CA ILE A 547 -0.51 -43.54 4.27
C ILE A 547 0.24 -42.78 5.37
N ALA A 548 -0.01 -41.48 5.51
CA ALA A 548 0.61 -40.64 6.52
C ALA A 548 0.26 -41.11 7.94
N HIS A 549 -1.00 -41.49 8.17
CA HIS A 549 -1.45 -42.06 9.44
C HIS A 549 -0.72 -43.37 9.78
N VAL A 550 -0.61 -44.29 8.81
CA VAL A 550 0.14 -45.55 8.98
C VAL A 550 1.63 -45.26 9.22
N ALA A 551 2.22 -44.28 8.54
CA ALA A 551 3.61 -43.88 8.75
C ALA A 551 3.83 -43.29 10.16
N LYS A 552 2.90 -42.46 10.66
CA LYS A 552 2.94 -41.87 12.01
C LYS A 552 2.84 -42.95 13.09
N ILE A 553 1.95 -43.93 12.92
CA ILE A 553 1.84 -45.10 13.81
C ILE A 553 3.16 -45.88 13.84
N ASN A 554 3.74 -46.16 12.67
CA ASN A 554 5.01 -46.90 12.58
C ASN A 554 6.18 -46.13 13.22
N ALA A 555 6.24 -44.81 13.06
CA ALA A 555 7.25 -43.96 13.67
C ALA A 555 7.12 -43.91 15.20
N LYS A 556 5.90 -43.74 15.74
CA LYS A 556 5.64 -43.83 17.19
C LYS A 556 6.03 -45.21 17.73
N MET A 557 5.73 -46.28 17.00
CA MET A 557 6.09 -47.65 17.41
C MET A 557 7.62 -47.86 17.43
N GLN A 558 8.35 -47.31 16.45
CA GLN A 558 9.82 -47.34 16.44
C GLN A 558 10.44 -46.51 17.57
N ALA A 559 9.89 -45.33 17.86
CA ALA A 559 10.36 -44.48 18.95
C ALA A 559 10.12 -45.15 20.32
N LYS A 560 8.95 -45.75 20.55
CA LYS A 560 8.67 -46.56 21.76
C LYS A 560 9.63 -47.74 21.88
N MET A 561 9.94 -48.44 20.78
CA MET A 561 10.90 -49.54 20.80
C MET A 561 12.34 -49.08 21.11
N GLN A 562 12.75 -47.90 20.62
CA GLN A 562 14.06 -47.31 20.95
C GLN A 562 14.12 -46.88 22.42
N ALA A 563 13.10 -46.18 22.92
CA ALA A 563 13.03 -45.77 24.32
C ALA A 563 13.00 -46.98 25.28
N ALA A 564 12.29 -48.05 24.91
CA ALA A 564 12.29 -49.30 25.68
C ALA A 564 13.65 -50.02 25.64
N ALA A 565 14.36 -49.97 24.51
CA ALA A 565 15.72 -50.51 24.41
C ALA A 565 16.73 -49.71 25.24
N GLU A 566 16.60 -48.38 25.26
CA GLU A 566 17.43 -47.49 26.10
C GLU A 566 17.12 -47.63 27.59
N LYS A 567 15.85 -47.84 27.97
CA LYS A 567 15.48 -48.23 29.35
C LYS A 567 16.07 -49.60 29.72
N ALA A 568 16.00 -50.59 28.84
CA ALA A 568 16.55 -51.93 29.09
C ALA A 568 18.09 -51.97 29.20
N GLU A 569 18.81 -51.01 28.62
CA GLU A 569 20.25 -50.85 28.82
C GLU A 569 20.63 -50.15 30.14
N ASN A 570 19.67 -49.51 30.82
CA ASN A 570 19.90 -48.71 32.04
C ASN A 570 19.17 -49.23 33.30
N ASP A 571 18.49 -50.39 33.25
CA ASP A 571 17.65 -50.85 34.36
C ASP A 571 18.40 -51.75 35.37
N ASP A 572 18.81 -51.14 36.49
CA ASP A 572 19.03 -51.79 37.79
C ASP A 572 17.68 -51.91 38.51
N GLY A 573 16.91 -52.91 38.10
CA GLY A 573 15.66 -53.41 38.66
C GLY A 573 14.94 -52.59 39.74
N GLU A 574 13.97 -51.78 39.33
CA GLU A 574 12.75 -51.50 40.11
C GLU A 574 11.52 -51.67 39.20
N GLU A 575 10.62 -52.57 39.59
CA GLU A 575 9.32 -52.79 38.94
C GLU A 575 8.39 -51.62 39.28
N ASP A 576 8.23 -50.67 38.37
CA ASP A 576 7.15 -49.69 38.43
C ASP A 576 6.01 -50.09 37.48
N GLU A 577 4.79 -50.11 38.04
CA GLU A 577 3.53 -50.35 37.32
C GLU A 577 3.30 -49.22 36.31
N ASP A 578 3.48 -49.51 35.01
CA ASP A 578 3.13 -48.58 33.93
C ASP A 578 1.60 -48.42 33.86
N ASP A 579 1.10 -47.32 34.42
CA ASP A 579 -0.20 -46.75 34.04
C ASP A 579 -0.12 -46.40 32.53
N GLU A 580 -0.84 -47.15 31.69
CA GLU A 580 -1.11 -46.75 30.32
C GLU A 580 -2.07 -45.55 30.34
N GLU A 581 -1.53 -44.35 30.61
CA GLU A 581 -2.16 -43.13 30.15
C GLU A 581 -2.10 -43.17 28.61
N GLU A 582 -3.26 -43.44 27.99
CA GLU A 582 -3.52 -42.94 26.65
C GLU A 582 -3.35 -41.42 26.76
N GLU A 583 -2.14 -40.91 26.46
CA GLU A 583 -1.98 -39.57 25.92
C GLU A 583 -2.81 -39.56 24.63
N ASP A 584 -4.10 -39.28 24.78
CA ASP A 584 -4.83 -38.54 23.78
C ASP A 584 -3.93 -37.34 23.48
N ASP A 585 -3.21 -37.40 22.36
CA ASP A 585 -2.74 -36.19 21.68
C ASP A 585 -4.02 -35.42 21.30
N GLU A 586 -4.70 -34.83 22.28
CA GLU A 586 -5.33 -33.54 22.07
C GLU A 586 -4.17 -32.65 21.65
N ASP A 587 -3.87 -32.65 20.34
CA ASP A 587 -3.23 -31.53 19.67
C ASP A 587 -4.19 -30.38 19.96
N ASP A 588 -4.01 -29.77 21.13
CA ASP A 588 -4.74 -28.60 21.59
C ASP A 588 -4.68 -27.67 20.39
N GLY A 589 -5.81 -27.54 19.70
CA GLY A 589 -5.97 -26.78 18.47
C GLY A 589 -5.85 -25.29 18.73
N GLU A 590 -4.81 -24.89 19.45
CA GLU A 590 -4.45 -23.53 19.73
C GLU A 590 -4.04 -22.92 18.40
N ASP A 591 -4.89 -22.01 17.92
CA ASP A 591 -4.62 -21.19 16.76
C ASP A 591 -3.31 -20.41 17.01
N LYS A 592 -2.21 -20.96 16.50
CA LYS A 592 -0.85 -20.41 16.64
C LYS A 592 -0.73 -18.98 16.10
N LEU A 593 -1.61 -18.59 15.18
CA LEU A 593 -1.67 -17.26 14.56
C LEU A 593 -2.61 -16.30 15.29
N SER A 594 -3.38 -16.78 16.28
CA SER A 594 -4.33 -15.96 17.01
C SER A 594 -3.65 -14.79 17.71
N GLY A 595 -3.97 -13.56 17.28
CA GLY A 595 -3.38 -12.34 17.82
C GLY A 595 -1.97 -12.05 17.34
N ALA A 596 -1.41 -12.82 16.40
CA ALA A 596 -0.12 -12.55 15.79
C ALA A 596 -0.25 -11.54 14.65
N VAL A 597 0.58 -10.50 14.68
CA VAL A 597 0.65 -9.48 13.63
C VAL A 597 2.11 -9.14 13.34
N VAL A 598 2.45 -8.98 12.07
CA VAL A 598 3.79 -8.54 11.65
C VAL A 598 3.81 -7.02 11.66
N ILE A 599 4.67 -6.43 12.49
CA ILE A 599 4.82 -4.99 12.63
C ILE A 599 6.25 -4.55 12.37
N GLY A 600 6.43 -3.34 11.87
CA GLY A 600 7.74 -2.77 11.58
C GLY A 600 7.84 -1.32 12.00
N LEU A 601 8.98 -0.97 12.59
CA LEU A 601 9.35 0.42 12.87
C LEU A 601 10.30 0.91 11.78
N ARG A 602 9.97 2.03 11.15
CA ARG A 602 10.78 2.69 10.11
C ARG A 602 11.10 4.12 10.52
N ILE A 603 12.36 4.51 10.37
CA ILE A 603 12.84 5.86 10.68
C ILE A 603 13.34 6.53 9.41
N TYR A 604 12.65 7.59 9.00
CA TYR A 604 13.07 8.47 7.91
C TYR A 604 13.86 9.63 8.51
N THR A 605 15.13 9.81 8.14
CA THR A 605 15.97 10.87 8.70
C THR A 605 17.04 11.33 7.70
N LYS A 606 17.67 12.48 7.96
CA LYS A 606 18.89 12.92 7.24
C LYS A 606 20.18 12.29 7.81
N ASP A 607 20.06 11.52 8.89
CA ASP A 607 21.16 10.83 9.52
C ASP A 607 21.44 9.46 8.86
N ALA A 608 22.52 9.39 8.09
CA ALA A 608 22.94 8.16 7.41
C ALA A 608 23.39 7.05 8.38
N SER A 609 23.67 7.38 9.63
CA SER A 609 24.13 6.43 10.67
C SER A 609 23.03 6.09 11.68
N ALA A 610 21.78 6.47 11.40
CA ALA A 610 20.67 6.06 12.22
C ALA A 610 20.53 4.53 12.26
N THR A 611 20.12 4.00 13.41
CA THR A 611 19.89 2.55 13.58
C THR A 611 18.51 2.32 14.16
N VAL A 612 17.96 1.13 13.89
CA VAL A 612 16.70 0.64 14.46
C VAL A 612 16.94 -0.80 14.90
N VAL A 613 16.40 -1.17 16.06
CA VAL A 613 16.48 -2.52 16.63
C VAL A 613 15.11 -2.87 17.22
N ALA A 614 14.70 -4.13 17.05
CA ALA A 614 13.54 -4.71 17.73
C ALA A 614 14.02 -5.56 18.91
N PHE A 615 13.31 -5.50 20.03
CA PHE A 615 13.55 -6.37 21.19
C PHE A 615 12.52 -7.49 21.24
N VAL A 616 12.99 -8.71 21.48
CA VAL A 616 12.16 -9.91 21.60
C VAL A 616 12.09 -10.28 23.08
N GLU A 617 10.94 -10.72 23.58
CA GLU A 617 10.70 -11.00 25.02
C GLU A 617 11.75 -11.94 25.67
N ASN A 618 12.51 -12.71 24.89
CA ASN A 618 13.61 -13.55 25.39
C ASN A 618 14.84 -12.77 25.92
N ASP A 619 14.96 -11.47 25.65
CA ASP A 619 16.11 -10.67 26.11
C ASP A 619 15.92 -10.07 27.52
N VAL A 620 14.72 -10.20 28.12
CA VAL A 620 14.42 -9.62 29.44
C VAL A 620 14.77 -10.56 30.60
N GLU A 621 14.70 -11.89 30.40
CA GLU A 621 15.06 -12.86 31.45
C GLU A 621 16.58 -13.02 31.64
N ALA A 622 17.42 -12.61 30.67
CA ALA A 622 18.87 -12.72 30.79
C ALA A 622 19.52 -11.65 31.70
N ALA A 623 18.73 -10.69 32.23
CA ALA A 623 19.24 -9.61 33.08
C ALA A 623 18.90 -9.76 34.57
N GLU A 624 18.08 -10.75 34.96
CA GLU A 624 17.68 -10.94 36.37
C GLU A 624 18.42 -12.07 37.11
N ASP A 625 19.30 -12.84 36.43
CA ASP A 625 19.96 -14.01 37.03
C ASP A 625 21.45 -13.80 37.42
N ASP A 626 21.96 -12.57 37.42
CA ASP A 626 23.29 -12.22 37.95
C ASP A 626 23.21 -11.17 39.09
N GLU A 627 22.58 -11.54 40.23
CA GLU A 627 22.85 -10.94 41.55
C GLU A 627 23.12 -11.97 42.66
#